data_AF-A0A955FSQ2-F1
#
_entry.id   AF-A0A955FSQ2-F1
#
_cell.length_a   1.000
_cell.length_b   1.000
_cell.length_c   1.000
_cell.angle_alpha   90.00
_cell.angle_beta   90.00
_cell.angle_gamma   90.00
#
_symmetry.space_group_name_H-M   'P 1'
#
loop_
_entity.id
_entity.type
_entity.pdbx_description
1 polymer ?
#
loop_
_entity_poly.entity_id
_entity_poly.type
_entity_poly.pdbx_seq_one_letter_code
_entity_poly.pdbx_strand_id
1 'polypeptide(L)'
;MARLQRRPEVHALDRYIDKLQKQFQQTNDPSDGLVALLAQAPRAVLAQQQMDQFPHGYRNKQERLFELIDFNDTLVATILNLDDEHRRQFDDRVKQAADRICKRVGAPCFSEEQWTSIIRGLTREVAVYLAAKDSGFHAFMTDRAQDALGIDLQVQDPEDRRYINIDVKTPSSFRRRMEQLVHEGRLTERELMEGDKQSYIIEYNGHGAQRVPVVVLCILPDLFGDLADWRFVNHAPMRDKLNQLIREHGLSNHKFGHYI
;
A
#
# COMPACT_ATOMS: atom_id res chain seq x y z
N MET A 1 -18.11 27.60 2.01
CA MET A 1 -17.20 26.94 1.04
C MET A 1 -15.77 27.50 1.14
N ALA A 2 -15.07 27.30 2.27
CA ALA A 2 -13.70 27.82 2.48
C ALA A 2 -12.78 26.84 3.25
N ARG A 3 -13.14 25.55 3.36
CA ARG A 3 -12.50 24.62 4.32
C ARG A 3 -11.45 23.65 3.76
N LEU A 4 -11.23 23.63 2.44
CA LEU A 4 -10.35 22.64 1.78
C LEU A 4 -9.24 23.26 0.91
N GLN A 5 -9.06 24.59 0.95
CA GLN A 5 -7.86 25.17 0.37
C GLN A 5 -6.65 24.89 1.27
N ARG A 6 -5.52 24.58 0.63
CA ARG A 6 -4.19 24.37 1.22
C ARG A 6 -3.97 25.29 2.43
N ARG A 7 -4.02 24.74 3.64
CA ARG A 7 -3.74 25.52 4.85
C ARG A 7 -2.22 25.76 4.91
N PRO A 8 -1.75 27.02 4.90
CA PRO A 8 -0.32 27.33 4.93
C PRO A 8 0.41 26.68 6.12
N GLU A 9 -0.29 26.52 7.23
CA GLU A 9 0.19 25.92 8.48
C GLU A 9 0.58 24.44 8.34
N VAL A 10 -0.06 23.69 7.42
CA VAL A 10 0.28 22.28 7.17
C VAL A 10 1.51 22.18 6.27
N HIS A 11 1.69 23.10 5.32
CA HIS A 11 2.87 23.14 4.44
C HIS A 11 4.13 23.66 5.15
N ALA A 12 3.98 24.45 6.22
CA ALA A 12 5.11 24.82 7.08
C ALA A 12 5.82 23.58 7.68
N LEU A 13 5.11 22.45 7.75
CA LEU A 13 5.64 21.19 8.25
C LEU A 13 6.29 20.33 7.15
N ASP A 14 6.16 20.63 5.86
CA ASP A 14 6.66 19.77 4.79
C ASP A 14 8.18 19.53 4.90
N ARG A 15 8.97 20.60 5.09
CA ARG A 15 10.42 20.47 5.31
C ARG A 15 10.76 19.67 6.58
N TYR A 16 9.90 19.71 7.58
CA TYR A 16 10.09 18.99 8.83
C TYR A 16 9.74 17.50 8.66
N ILE A 17 8.65 17.20 7.95
CA ILE A 17 8.25 15.84 7.55
C ILE A 17 9.38 15.20 6.74
N ASP A 18 9.91 15.88 5.72
CA ASP A 18 11.00 15.36 4.90
C ASP A 18 12.24 15.05 5.75
N LYS A 19 12.54 15.90 6.74
CA LYS A 19 13.65 15.68 7.67
C LYS A 19 13.41 14.47 8.56
N LEU A 20 12.21 14.31 9.10
CA LEU A 20 11.84 13.17 9.94
C LEU A 20 11.86 11.85 9.16
N GLN A 21 11.36 11.85 7.92
CA GLN A 21 11.42 10.69 7.04
C GLN A 21 12.87 10.29 6.73
N LYS A 22 13.73 11.27 6.40
CA LYS A 22 15.17 11.01 6.19
C LYS A 22 15.85 10.47 7.44
N GLN A 23 15.49 11.00 8.62
CA GLN A 23 16.01 10.48 9.88
C GLN A 23 15.59 9.02 10.08
N PHE A 24 14.31 8.70 9.90
CA PHE A 24 13.82 7.33 10.02
C PHE A 24 14.49 6.38 9.01
N GLN A 25 14.67 6.80 7.76
CA GLN A 25 15.39 6.01 6.74
C GLN A 25 16.86 5.73 7.11
N GLN A 26 17.49 6.62 7.90
CA GLN A 26 18.87 6.45 8.36
C GLN A 26 18.96 5.58 9.61
N THR A 27 18.02 5.72 10.54
CA THR A 27 18.07 5.03 11.84
C THR A 27 17.38 3.67 11.82
N ASN A 28 16.35 3.50 10.97
CA ASN A 28 15.38 2.41 11.03
C ASN A 28 14.75 2.22 12.43
N ASP A 29 14.77 3.25 13.28
CA ASP A 29 14.17 3.21 14.62
C ASP A 29 12.65 3.38 14.50
N PRO A 30 11.83 2.43 15.00
CA PRO A 30 10.37 2.55 14.97
C PRO A 30 9.84 3.81 15.65
N SER A 31 10.56 4.36 16.63
CA SER A 31 10.20 5.60 17.32
C SER A 31 10.30 6.80 16.37
N ASP A 32 11.37 6.87 15.57
CA ASP A 32 11.54 7.89 14.53
C ASP A 32 10.48 7.72 13.44
N GLY A 33 10.16 6.48 13.06
CA GLY A 33 9.08 6.17 12.13
C GLY A 33 7.72 6.64 12.62
N LEU A 34 7.38 6.39 13.90
CA LEU A 34 6.16 6.89 14.52
C LEU A 34 6.09 8.42 14.53
N VAL A 35 7.20 9.11 14.84
CA VAL A 35 7.23 10.58 14.81
C VAL A 35 7.01 11.10 13.39
N ALA A 36 7.66 10.50 12.39
CA ALA A 36 7.49 10.83 10.98
C ALA A 36 6.04 10.59 10.50
N LEU A 37 5.44 9.46 10.89
CA LEU A 37 4.07 9.08 10.55
C LEU A 37 3.06 10.07 11.13
N LEU A 38 3.18 10.38 12.42
CA LEU A 38 2.26 11.27 13.12
C LEU A 38 2.36 12.72 12.62
N ALA A 39 3.55 13.17 12.20
CA ALA A 39 3.73 14.47 11.56
C ALA A 39 3.00 14.57 10.21
N GLN A 40 2.87 13.45 9.49
CA GLN A 40 2.17 13.39 8.20
C GLN A 40 0.65 13.29 8.31
N ALA A 41 0.11 12.81 9.44
CA ALA A 41 -1.32 12.53 9.60
C ALA A 41 -2.24 13.70 9.20
N PRO A 42 -1.99 14.98 9.59
CA PRO A 42 -2.84 16.10 9.16
C PRO A 42 -2.91 16.27 7.64
N ARG A 43 -1.78 16.07 6.95
CA ARG A 43 -1.66 16.16 5.49
C ARG A 43 -2.39 15.01 4.82
N ALA A 44 -2.17 13.79 5.31
CA ALA A 44 -2.82 12.58 4.80
C ALA A 44 -4.35 12.65 4.91
N VAL A 45 -4.91 13.13 6.03
CA VAL A 45 -6.36 13.30 6.18
C VAL A 45 -6.92 14.28 5.14
N LEU A 46 -6.25 15.42 4.94
CA LEU A 46 -6.69 16.41 3.96
C LEU A 46 -6.62 15.87 2.54
N ALA A 47 -5.60 15.08 2.21
CA ALA A 47 -5.48 14.39 0.93
C ALA A 47 -6.64 13.41 0.72
N GLN A 48 -6.92 12.55 1.72
CA GLN A 48 -8.02 11.59 1.66
C GLN A 48 -9.38 12.28 1.47
N GLN A 49 -9.68 13.30 2.27
CA GLN A 49 -10.94 14.03 2.15
C GLN A 49 -11.11 14.69 0.78
N GLN A 50 -10.03 15.25 0.23
CA GLN A 50 -10.07 15.86 -1.09
C GLN A 50 -10.29 14.82 -2.19
N MET A 51 -9.69 13.62 -2.05
CA MET A 51 -9.91 12.51 -2.98
C MET A 51 -11.34 11.98 -2.92
N ASP A 52 -11.88 11.78 -1.71
CA ASP A 52 -13.25 11.30 -1.51
C ASP A 52 -14.29 12.30 -2.05
N GLN A 53 -14.03 13.60 -1.89
CA GLN A 53 -14.94 14.65 -2.37
C GLN A 53 -14.93 14.81 -3.90
N PHE A 54 -13.79 14.57 -4.55
CA PHE A 54 -13.60 14.84 -5.98
C PHE A 54 -13.09 13.59 -6.73
N PRO A 55 -13.89 12.52 -6.84
CA PRO A 55 -13.47 11.26 -7.43
C PRO A 55 -13.10 11.37 -8.92
N HIS A 56 -13.74 12.27 -9.66
CA HIS A 56 -13.52 12.48 -11.09
C HIS A 56 -12.31 13.35 -11.44
N GLY A 57 -11.52 13.75 -10.43
CA GLY A 57 -10.30 14.53 -10.61
C GLY A 57 -10.45 15.99 -10.17
N TYR A 58 -9.31 16.56 -9.78
CA TYR A 58 -9.20 17.90 -9.24
C TYR A 58 -7.76 18.41 -9.38
N ARG A 59 -7.59 19.73 -9.24
CA ARG A 59 -6.27 20.37 -9.29
C ARG A 59 -5.38 19.84 -8.15
N ASN A 60 -4.19 19.33 -8.50
CA ASN A 60 -3.20 18.71 -7.61
C ASN A 60 -3.49 17.27 -7.14
N LYS A 61 -4.32 16.51 -7.88
CA LYS A 61 -4.58 15.09 -7.58
C LYS A 61 -3.31 14.26 -7.39
N GLN A 62 -2.29 14.48 -8.22
CA GLN A 62 -1.03 13.74 -8.13
C GLN A 62 -0.26 14.05 -6.84
N GLU A 63 -0.22 15.32 -6.41
CA GLU A 63 0.40 15.68 -5.14
C GLU A 63 -0.32 15.01 -3.95
N ARG A 64 -1.66 15.03 -3.94
CA ARG A 64 -2.45 14.39 -2.87
C ARG A 64 -2.29 12.88 -2.83
N LEU A 65 -2.24 12.24 -4.00
CA LEU A 65 -1.94 10.81 -4.09
C LEU A 65 -0.59 10.53 -3.41
N PHE A 66 0.43 11.31 -3.73
CA PHE A 66 1.74 11.13 -3.11
C PHE A 66 1.77 11.40 -1.60
N GLU A 67 0.98 12.34 -1.10
CA GLU A 67 0.87 12.58 0.34
C GLU A 67 0.31 11.37 1.10
N LEU A 68 -0.58 10.59 0.48
CA LEU A 68 -1.09 9.34 1.02
C LEU A 68 -0.09 8.20 0.88
N ILE A 69 0.58 8.09 -0.27
CA ILE A 69 1.66 7.12 -0.49
C ILE A 69 2.75 7.29 0.57
N ASP A 70 3.25 8.52 0.77
CA ASP A 70 4.25 8.81 1.80
C ASP A 70 3.80 8.37 3.21
N PHE A 71 2.52 8.60 3.54
CA PHE A 71 1.94 8.23 4.82
C PHE A 71 1.87 6.70 4.99
N ASN A 72 1.38 6.00 3.96
CA ASN A 72 1.28 4.54 3.93
C ASN A 72 2.66 3.88 4.00
N ASP A 73 3.62 4.35 3.18
CA ASP A 73 5.01 3.88 3.19
C ASP A 73 5.65 4.03 4.57
N THR A 74 5.45 5.19 5.20
CA THR A 74 6.00 5.44 6.55
C THR A 74 5.35 4.51 7.57
N LEU A 75 4.04 4.26 7.47
CA LEU A 75 3.31 3.34 8.34
C LEU A 75 3.83 1.92 8.19
N VAL A 76 3.92 1.43 6.95
CA VAL A 76 4.41 0.09 6.60
C VAL A 76 5.86 -0.09 7.07
N ALA A 77 6.75 0.85 6.76
CA ALA A 77 8.13 0.79 7.20
C ALA A 77 8.25 0.80 8.72
N THR A 78 7.44 1.60 9.42
CA THR A 78 7.42 1.62 10.89
C THR A 78 7.03 0.25 11.44
N ILE A 79 5.95 -0.35 10.92
CA ILE A 79 5.43 -1.59 11.47
C ILE A 79 6.34 -2.79 11.22
N LEU A 80 7.04 -2.82 10.08
CA LEU A 80 8.01 -3.86 9.78
C LEU A 80 9.21 -3.87 10.74
N ASN A 81 9.51 -2.73 11.37
CA ASN A 81 10.59 -2.61 12.37
C ASN A 81 10.10 -2.82 13.82
N LEU A 82 8.79 -2.93 14.06
CA LEU A 82 8.25 -3.23 15.40
C LEU A 82 8.32 -4.72 15.73
N ASP A 83 8.40 -5.03 17.02
CA ASP A 83 8.19 -6.39 17.54
C ASP A 83 6.69 -6.77 17.60
N ASP A 84 6.40 -8.04 17.87
CA ASP A 84 5.04 -8.58 17.84
C ASP A 84 4.12 -8.02 18.95
N GLU A 85 4.67 -7.57 20.08
CA GLU A 85 3.87 -6.91 21.13
C GLU A 85 3.40 -5.53 20.68
N HIS A 86 4.32 -4.74 20.12
CA HIS A 86 4.00 -3.39 19.65
C HIS A 86 3.12 -3.42 18.40
N ARG A 87 3.28 -4.39 17.49
CA ARG A 87 2.40 -4.59 16.32
C ARG A 87 0.93 -4.77 16.70
N ARG A 88 0.66 -5.56 17.75
CA ARG A 88 -0.69 -5.84 18.26
C ARG A 88 -1.44 -4.58 18.71
N GLN A 89 -0.71 -3.61 19.24
CA GLN A 89 -1.30 -2.39 19.80
C GLN A 89 -1.21 -1.21 18.82
N PHE A 90 -0.62 -1.42 17.64
CA PHE A 90 -0.26 -0.34 16.73
C PHE A 90 -1.48 0.42 16.21
N ASP A 91 -2.50 -0.30 15.73
CA ASP A 91 -3.72 0.29 15.15
C ASP A 91 -4.35 1.32 16.10
N ASP A 92 -4.80 0.86 17.27
CA ASP A 92 -5.49 1.69 18.25
C ASP A 92 -4.62 2.85 18.75
N ARG A 93 -3.33 2.58 19.05
CA ARG A 93 -2.44 3.60 19.62
C ARG A 93 -2.09 4.68 18.60
N VAL A 94 -1.82 4.29 17.36
CA VAL A 94 -1.47 5.23 16.28
C VAL A 94 -2.70 6.05 15.89
N LYS A 95 -3.90 5.45 15.83
CA LYS A 95 -5.14 6.21 15.60
C LYS A 95 -5.35 7.30 16.65
N GLN A 96 -5.27 6.93 17.93
CA GLN A 96 -5.44 7.90 19.03
C GLN A 96 -4.37 9.00 18.99
N ALA A 97 -3.14 8.66 18.64
CA ALA A 97 -2.06 9.64 18.50
C ALA A 97 -2.28 10.57 17.29
N ALA A 98 -2.63 10.02 16.12
CA ALA A 98 -2.92 10.78 14.90
C ALA A 98 -4.07 11.76 15.12
N ASP A 99 -5.17 11.31 15.75
CA ASP A 99 -6.30 12.16 16.09
C ASP A 99 -5.91 13.32 17.02
N ARG A 100 -5.06 13.07 18.02
CA ARG A 100 -4.56 14.12 18.92
C ARG A 100 -3.74 15.16 18.18
N ILE A 101 -2.86 14.74 17.27
CA ILE A 101 -2.06 15.65 16.45
C ILE A 101 -2.96 16.47 15.52
N CYS A 102 -3.88 15.83 14.80
CA CYS A 102 -4.82 16.52 13.92
C CYS A 102 -5.65 17.57 14.67
N LYS A 103 -6.22 17.22 15.83
CA LYS A 103 -6.96 18.16 16.68
C LYS A 103 -6.11 19.33 17.15
N ARG A 104 -4.85 19.09 17.53
CA ARG A 104 -3.92 20.13 18.01
C ARG A 104 -3.59 21.17 16.92
N VAL A 105 -3.52 20.75 15.66
CA VAL A 105 -3.26 21.66 14.53
C VAL A 105 -4.55 22.12 13.83
N GLY A 106 -5.71 21.84 14.41
CA GLY A 106 -7.02 22.21 13.85
C GLY A 106 -7.36 21.53 12.52
N ALA A 107 -6.68 20.44 12.19
CA ALA A 107 -6.97 19.61 11.02
C ALA A 107 -8.10 18.61 11.30
N PRO A 108 -8.85 18.19 10.28
CA PRO A 108 -9.76 17.06 10.42
C PRO A 108 -9.01 15.78 10.80
N CYS A 109 -9.73 14.81 11.37
CA CYS A 109 -9.23 13.46 11.64
C CYS A 109 -9.75 12.49 10.56
N PHE A 110 -9.07 11.37 10.37
CA PHE A 110 -9.66 10.25 9.63
C PHE A 110 -10.95 9.81 10.32
N SER A 111 -11.99 9.51 9.54
CA SER A 111 -13.13 8.79 10.09
C SER A 111 -12.69 7.37 10.51
N GLU A 112 -13.45 6.74 11.41
CA GLU A 112 -13.18 5.35 11.79
C GLU A 112 -13.22 4.41 10.59
N GLU A 113 -14.11 4.66 9.63
CA GLU A 113 -14.20 3.89 8.38
C GLU A 113 -12.97 4.09 7.48
N GLN A 114 -12.50 5.33 7.30
CA GLN A 114 -11.29 5.63 6.53
C GLN A 114 -10.07 4.96 7.17
N TRP A 115 -9.90 5.13 8.49
CA TRP A 115 -8.80 4.53 9.23
C TRP A 115 -8.82 3.00 9.14
N THR A 116 -9.97 2.39 9.41
CA THR A 116 -10.16 0.93 9.29
C THR A 116 -9.85 0.45 7.89
N SER A 117 -10.23 1.20 6.85
CA SER A 117 -9.94 0.84 5.46
C SER A 117 -8.45 0.89 5.14
N ILE A 118 -7.76 1.95 5.60
CA ILE A 118 -6.30 2.09 5.46
C ILE A 118 -5.59 0.91 6.16
N ILE A 119 -5.89 0.69 7.45
CA ILE A 119 -5.26 -0.39 8.22
C ILE A 119 -5.53 -1.76 7.57
N ARG A 120 -6.77 -2.03 7.15
CA ARG A 120 -7.10 -3.31 6.49
C ARG A 120 -6.38 -3.51 5.16
N GLY A 121 -6.16 -2.45 4.38
CA GLY A 121 -5.37 -2.49 3.15
C GLY A 121 -3.91 -2.83 3.46
N LEU A 122 -3.26 -1.98 4.25
CA LEU A 122 -1.83 -2.11 4.57
C LEU A 122 -1.51 -3.40 5.35
N THR A 123 -2.42 -3.88 6.21
CA THR A 123 -2.27 -5.17 6.90
C THR A 123 -2.11 -6.31 5.91
N ARG A 124 -2.83 -6.29 4.78
CA ARG A 124 -2.73 -7.34 3.75
C ARG A 124 -1.42 -7.25 3.00
N GLU A 125 -1.00 -6.06 2.60
CA GLU A 125 0.29 -5.83 1.94
C GLU A 125 1.46 -6.34 2.80
N VAL A 126 1.47 -5.92 4.07
CA VAL A 126 2.47 -6.37 5.06
C VAL A 126 2.41 -7.88 5.26
N ALA A 127 1.21 -8.47 5.32
CA ALA A 127 1.06 -9.91 5.50
C ALA A 127 1.59 -10.70 4.28
N VAL A 128 1.39 -10.23 3.05
CA VAL A 128 1.97 -10.85 1.84
C VAL A 128 3.50 -10.73 1.87
N TYR A 129 4.02 -9.54 2.20
CA TYR A 129 5.46 -9.31 2.33
C TYR A 129 6.10 -10.25 3.35
N LEU A 130 5.52 -10.34 4.56
CA LEU A 130 6.02 -11.21 5.62
C LEU A 130 5.89 -12.69 5.25
N ALA A 131 4.76 -13.12 4.67
CA ALA A 131 4.60 -14.49 4.17
C ALA A 131 5.65 -14.86 3.13
N ALA A 132 5.99 -13.94 2.23
CA ALA A 132 7.04 -14.15 1.25
C ALA A 132 8.42 -14.32 1.92
N LYS A 133 8.78 -13.44 2.85
CA LYS A 133 10.03 -13.54 3.61
C LYS A 133 10.12 -14.82 4.44
N ASP A 134 9.06 -15.14 5.18
CA ASP A 134 8.97 -16.32 6.04
C ASP A 134 9.05 -17.63 5.22
N SER A 135 8.67 -17.57 3.94
CA SER A 135 8.75 -18.69 3.00
C SER A 135 10.07 -18.76 2.21
N GLY A 136 11.03 -17.87 2.48
CA GLY A 136 12.35 -17.87 1.84
C GLY A 136 12.46 -17.09 0.52
N PHE A 137 11.41 -16.39 0.09
CA PHE A 137 11.50 -15.53 -1.09
C PHE A 137 12.28 -14.25 -0.80
N HIS A 138 12.83 -13.65 -1.86
CA HIS A 138 13.27 -12.26 -1.80
C HIS A 138 12.06 -11.35 -2.01
N ALA A 139 11.58 -10.71 -0.95
CA ALA A 139 10.53 -9.69 -1.04
C ALA A 139 11.08 -8.26 -0.86
N PHE A 140 10.47 -7.31 -1.55
CA PHE A 140 10.79 -5.88 -1.50
C PHE A 140 9.48 -5.10 -1.43
N MET A 141 9.26 -4.33 -0.36
CA MET A 141 8.21 -3.30 -0.35
C MET A 141 8.68 -2.17 -1.25
N THR A 142 7.79 -1.72 -2.13
CA THR A 142 8.15 -0.73 -3.13
C THR A 142 8.35 0.67 -2.55
N ASP A 143 8.97 1.53 -3.34
CA ASP A 143 9.06 2.96 -3.04
C ASP A 143 7.94 3.76 -3.74
N ARG A 144 7.85 5.04 -3.40
CA ARG A 144 6.90 6.00 -3.99
C ARG A 144 6.83 5.99 -5.52
N ALA A 145 7.92 5.72 -6.24
CA ALA A 145 7.91 5.75 -7.71
C ALA A 145 7.22 4.49 -8.27
N GLN A 146 7.44 3.36 -7.61
CA GLN A 146 6.83 2.07 -7.93
C GLN A 146 5.37 1.98 -7.47
N ASP A 147 5.04 2.52 -6.29
CA ASP A 147 3.67 2.64 -5.80
C ASP A 147 2.84 3.57 -6.71
N ALA A 148 3.47 4.58 -7.31
CA ALA A 148 2.82 5.37 -8.36
C ALA A 148 2.45 4.56 -9.62
N LEU A 149 3.11 3.43 -9.87
CA LEU A 149 2.76 2.45 -10.91
C LEU A 149 1.74 1.42 -10.39
N GLY A 150 1.23 1.58 -9.17
CA GLY A 150 0.31 0.66 -8.51
C GLY A 150 0.96 -0.67 -8.17
N ILE A 151 2.23 -0.68 -7.78
CA ILE A 151 2.92 -1.88 -7.30
C ILE A 151 3.13 -1.68 -5.81
N ASP A 152 2.58 -2.53 -4.96
CA ASP A 152 2.79 -2.43 -3.50
C ASP A 152 4.10 -3.13 -3.11
N LEU A 153 4.35 -4.31 -3.68
CA LEU A 153 5.55 -5.11 -3.40
C LEU A 153 6.03 -5.92 -4.60
N GLN A 154 7.28 -6.34 -4.55
CA GLN A 154 7.86 -7.32 -5.45
C GLN A 154 8.26 -8.58 -4.69
N VAL A 155 8.06 -9.74 -5.32
CA VAL A 155 8.50 -11.03 -4.79
C VAL A 155 9.30 -11.76 -5.85
N GLN A 156 10.50 -12.21 -5.48
CA GLN A 156 11.45 -12.90 -6.33
C GLN A 156 11.78 -14.29 -5.77
N ASP A 157 11.78 -15.27 -6.67
CA ASP A 157 12.28 -16.61 -6.41
C ASP A 157 13.80 -16.58 -6.22
N PRO A 158 14.33 -17.09 -5.10
CA PRO A 158 15.77 -17.13 -4.86
C PRO A 158 16.52 -18.04 -5.83
N GLU A 159 15.87 -19.07 -6.40
CA GLU A 159 16.53 -20.08 -7.24
C GLU A 159 16.73 -19.59 -8.67
N ASP A 160 15.66 -19.19 -9.35
CA ASP A 160 15.69 -18.82 -10.77
C ASP A 160 15.69 -17.30 -11.01
N ARG A 161 15.61 -16.51 -9.93
CA ARG A 161 15.64 -15.03 -9.93
C ARG A 161 14.47 -14.38 -10.66
N ARG A 162 13.45 -15.14 -11.08
CA ARG A 162 12.21 -14.56 -11.61
C ARG A 162 11.45 -13.86 -10.52
N TYR A 163 10.80 -12.76 -10.87
CA TYR A 163 10.05 -11.96 -9.91
C TYR A 163 8.71 -11.48 -10.47
N ILE A 164 7.79 -11.14 -9.58
CA ILE A 164 6.50 -10.54 -9.93
C ILE A 164 6.33 -9.21 -9.20
N ASN A 165 5.63 -8.27 -9.84
CA ASN A 165 5.10 -7.07 -9.22
C ASN A 165 3.69 -7.38 -8.70
N ILE A 166 3.36 -6.99 -7.47
CA ILE A 166 2.09 -7.32 -6.83
C ILE A 166 1.40 -6.04 -6.37
N ASP A 167 0.11 -5.92 -6.71
CA ASP A 167 -0.85 -4.96 -6.16
C ASP A 167 -1.86 -5.74 -5.30
N VAL A 168 -1.83 -5.56 -3.99
CA VAL A 168 -2.64 -6.30 -3.02
C VAL A 168 -3.95 -5.59 -2.80
N LYS A 169 -5.07 -6.25 -3.10
CA LYS A 169 -6.41 -5.67 -2.98
C LYS A 169 -7.29 -6.43 -1.99
N THR A 170 -8.12 -5.65 -1.29
CA THR A 170 -9.31 -6.18 -0.61
C THR A 170 -10.34 -6.65 -1.64
N PRO A 171 -11.25 -7.58 -1.28
CA PRO A 171 -12.23 -8.11 -2.24
C PRO A 171 -13.09 -7.04 -2.92
N SER A 172 -13.54 -6.04 -2.16
CA SER A 172 -14.31 -4.91 -2.70
C SER A 172 -13.49 -4.04 -3.65
N SER A 173 -12.22 -3.78 -3.33
CA SER A 173 -11.33 -2.96 -4.16
C SER A 173 -10.90 -3.71 -5.42
N PHE A 174 -10.66 -5.01 -5.32
CA PHE A 174 -10.36 -5.89 -6.44
C PHE A 174 -11.52 -5.91 -7.44
N ARG A 175 -12.74 -6.13 -6.95
CA ARG A 175 -13.93 -6.14 -7.80
C ARG A 175 -14.13 -4.82 -8.54
N ARG A 176 -14.07 -3.70 -7.80
CA ARG A 176 -14.17 -2.36 -8.37
C ARG A 176 -13.08 -2.12 -9.42
N ARG A 177 -11.85 -2.57 -9.18
CA ARG A 177 -10.74 -2.42 -10.13
C ARG A 177 -11.01 -3.19 -11.43
N MET A 178 -11.47 -4.44 -11.33
CA MET A 178 -11.82 -5.22 -12.53
C MET A 178 -12.94 -4.57 -13.34
N GLU A 179 -14.01 -4.10 -12.68
CA GLU A 179 -15.11 -3.39 -13.34
C GLU A 179 -14.63 -2.11 -14.05
N GLN A 180 -13.73 -1.37 -13.41
CA GLN A 180 -13.09 -0.21 -14.02
C GLN A 180 -12.27 -0.60 -15.25
N LEU A 181 -11.47 -1.67 -15.19
CA LEU A 181 -10.66 -2.14 -16.32
C LEU A 181 -11.52 -2.62 -17.49
N VAL A 182 -12.67 -3.24 -17.22
CA VAL A 182 -13.67 -3.58 -18.25
C VAL A 182 -14.22 -2.33 -18.91
N HIS A 183 -14.61 -1.33 -18.10
CA HIS A 183 -15.09 -0.05 -18.61
C HIS A 183 -14.04 0.69 -19.46
N GLU A 184 -12.76 0.58 -19.10
CA GLU A 184 -11.62 1.13 -19.83
C GLU A 184 -11.23 0.31 -21.09
N GLY A 185 -11.88 -0.83 -21.33
CA GLY A 185 -11.53 -1.74 -22.44
C GLY A 185 -10.17 -2.42 -22.27
N ARG A 186 -9.63 -2.44 -21.05
CA ARG A 186 -8.34 -3.06 -20.68
C ARG A 186 -8.50 -4.51 -20.21
N LEU A 187 -9.74 -4.93 -19.97
CA LEU A 187 -10.11 -6.28 -19.55
C LEU A 187 -11.46 -6.63 -20.19
N THR A 188 -11.66 -7.89 -20.55
CA THR A 188 -12.93 -8.39 -21.09
C THR A 188 -13.82 -8.96 -19.98
N GLU A 189 -15.15 -9.03 -20.18
CA GLU A 189 -16.05 -9.65 -19.18
C GLU A 189 -15.66 -11.10 -18.87
N ARG A 190 -15.11 -11.82 -19.85
CA ARG A 190 -14.59 -13.18 -19.65
C ARG A 190 -13.38 -13.19 -18.72
N GLU A 191 -12.42 -12.29 -18.93
CA GLU A 191 -11.26 -12.15 -18.05
C GLU A 191 -11.66 -11.70 -16.64
N LEU A 192 -12.74 -10.93 -16.50
CA LEU A 192 -13.28 -10.56 -15.19
C LEU A 192 -13.80 -11.80 -14.44
N MET A 193 -14.57 -12.66 -15.12
CA MET A 193 -15.05 -13.91 -14.52
C MET A 193 -13.90 -14.85 -14.14
N GLU A 194 -12.86 -14.93 -14.97
CA GLU A 194 -11.67 -15.72 -14.62
C GLU A 194 -10.91 -15.10 -13.44
N GLY A 195 -10.80 -13.77 -13.40
CA GLY A 195 -10.19 -13.03 -12.30
C GLY A 195 -10.90 -13.26 -10.97
N ASP A 196 -12.23 -13.26 -10.94
CA ASP A 196 -13.00 -13.63 -9.74
C ASP A 196 -12.65 -15.05 -9.27
N LYS A 197 -12.59 -16.00 -10.20
CA LYS A 197 -12.32 -17.41 -9.90
C LYS A 197 -10.89 -17.64 -9.39
N GLN A 198 -9.92 -16.96 -10.00
CA GLN A 198 -8.50 -17.13 -9.69
C GLN A 198 -8.01 -16.25 -8.54
N SER A 199 -8.79 -15.22 -8.19
CA SER A 199 -8.47 -14.20 -7.19
C SER A 199 -7.24 -13.36 -7.55
N TYR A 200 -6.92 -13.23 -8.84
CA TYR A 200 -5.96 -12.25 -9.36
C TYR A 200 -6.24 -11.94 -10.83
N ILE A 201 -5.73 -10.81 -11.30
CA ILE A 201 -5.63 -10.48 -12.73
C ILE A 201 -4.24 -9.91 -13.03
N ILE A 202 -3.87 -9.85 -14.31
CA ILE A 202 -2.65 -9.17 -14.75
C ILE A 202 -3.04 -7.81 -15.34
N GLU A 203 -2.58 -6.74 -14.69
CA GLU A 203 -2.72 -5.39 -15.18
C GLU A 203 -1.40 -4.87 -15.76
N TYR A 204 -1.44 -4.21 -16.92
CA TYR A 204 -0.27 -3.54 -17.50
C TYR A 204 -0.29 -2.05 -17.20
N ASN A 205 0.54 -1.60 -16.27
CA ASN A 205 0.64 -0.21 -15.81
C ASN A 205 1.79 0.51 -16.49
N GLY A 206 1.64 1.82 -16.71
CA GLY A 206 2.59 2.66 -17.47
C GLY A 206 2.24 2.85 -18.94
N HIS A 207 3.11 3.55 -19.67
CA HIS A 207 2.89 3.93 -21.08
C HIS A 207 4.01 3.44 -22.00
N GLY A 208 3.66 3.02 -23.22
CA GLY A 208 4.62 2.62 -24.25
C GLY A 208 5.58 1.53 -23.76
N ALA A 209 6.88 1.76 -23.95
CA ALA A 209 7.95 0.85 -23.54
C ALA A 209 8.14 0.73 -22.01
N GLN A 210 7.49 1.58 -21.21
CA GLN A 210 7.53 1.51 -19.74
C GLN A 210 6.38 0.69 -19.15
N ARG A 211 5.58 0.01 -19.98
CA ARG A 211 4.52 -0.88 -19.47
C ARG A 211 5.13 -2.03 -18.67
N VAL A 212 4.63 -2.19 -17.45
CA VAL A 212 5.03 -3.26 -16.53
C VAL A 212 3.80 -4.11 -16.19
N PRO A 213 3.90 -5.44 -16.22
CA PRO A 213 2.84 -6.29 -15.73
C PRO A 213 2.85 -6.27 -14.19
N VAL A 214 1.66 -6.16 -13.63
CA VAL A 214 1.39 -6.15 -12.20
C VAL A 214 0.31 -7.18 -11.92
N VAL A 215 0.59 -8.11 -11.01
CA VAL A 215 -0.38 -9.05 -10.49
C VAL A 215 -1.26 -8.29 -9.50
N VAL A 216 -2.50 -7.98 -9.87
CA VAL A 216 -3.48 -7.47 -8.92
C VAL A 216 -4.05 -8.67 -8.18
N LEU A 217 -3.62 -8.87 -6.93
CA LEU A 217 -3.92 -10.04 -6.11
C LEU A 217 -5.00 -9.71 -5.08
N CYS A 218 -6.10 -10.46 -5.12
CA CYS A 218 -7.18 -10.35 -4.15
C CYS A 218 -6.93 -11.24 -2.94
N ILE A 219 -6.89 -10.67 -1.73
CA ILE A 219 -6.73 -11.44 -0.49
C ILE A 219 -8.09 -11.82 0.07
N LEU A 220 -8.49 -13.07 -0.19
CA LEU A 220 -9.73 -13.68 0.30
C LEU A 220 -9.46 -14.53 1.56
N PRO A 221 -10.21 -14.33 2.65
CA PRO A 221 -10.11 -15.15 3.86
C PRO A 221 -10.29 -16.65 3.59
N ASP A 222 -11.22 -17.02 2.69
CA ASP A 222 -11.50 -18.42 2.36
C ASP A 222 -10.33 -19.14 1.67
N LEU A 223 -9.43 -18.40 1.04
CA LEU A 223 -8.27 -18.96 0.33
C LEU A 223 -6.99 -18.89 1.16
N PHE A 224 -6.77 -17.77 1.85
CA PHE A 224 -5.50 -17.50 2.54
C PHE A 224 -5.59 -17.60 4.06
N GLY A 225 -6.79 -17.81 4.59
CA GLY A 225 -7.06 -17.84 6.02
C GLY A 225 -7.09 -16.44 6.66
N ASP A 226 -7.14 -16.45 7.99
CA ASP A 226 -7.23 -15.25 8.78
C ASP A 226 -5.90 -14.50 8.89
N LEU A 227 -6.03 -13.19 9.09
CA LEU A 227 -4.93 -12.30 9.43
C LEU A 227 -4.95 -12.01 10.93
N ALA A 228 -3.78 -12.09 11.56
CA ALA A 228 -3.56 -11.67 12.93
C ALA A 228 -2.21 -10.95 13.01
N ASP A 229 -2.16 -9.84 13.75
CA ASP A 229 -0.91 -9.14 14.06
C ASP A 229 -0.06 -8.81 12.81
N TRP A 230 -0.73 -8.37 11.74
CA TRP A 230 -0.12 -8.00 10.46
C TRP A 230 0.48 -9.18 9.67
N ARG A 231 0.09 -10.41 10.00
CA ARG A 231 0.54 -11.65 9.34
C ARG A 231 -0.63 -12.56 9.02
N PHE A 232 -0.40 -13.47 8.07
CA PHE A 232 -1.25 -14.65 7.94
C PHE A 232 -1.02 -15.58 9.12
N VAL A 233 -2.10 -16.06 9.73
CA VAL A 233 -2.00 -17.10 10.78
C VAL A 233 -1.32 -18.35 10.23
N ASN A 234 -1.62 -18.71 8.99
CA ASN A 234 -0.91 -19.73 8.22
C ASN A 234 -0.50 -19.17 6.86
N HIS A 235 0.79 -18.97 6.63
CA HIS A 235 1.29 -18.40 5.38
C HIS A 235 1.45 -19.41 4.24
N ALA A 236 1.22 -20.71 4.46
CA ALA A 236 1.43 -21.73 3.42
C ALA A 236 0.58 -21.52 2.15
N PRO A 237 -0.72 -21.17 2.22
CA PRO A 237 -1.51 -20.88 1.02
C PRO A 237 -0.96 -19.70 0.22
N MET A 238 -0.45 -18.67 0.91
CA MET A 238 0.17 -17.52 0.26
C MET A 238 1.47 -17.92 -0.43
N ARG A 239 2.33 -18.72 0.22
CA ARG A 239 3.55 -19.28 -0.40
C ARG A 239 3.22 -20.01 -1.70
N ASP A 240 2.23 -20.90 -1.67
CA ASP A 240 1.87 -21.72 -2.82
C ASP A 240 1.32 -20.85 -3.96
N LYS A 241 0.55 -19.80 -3.62
CA LYS A 241 0.09 -18.79 -4.58
C LYS A 241 1.24 -17.99 -5.19
N LEU A 242 2.21 -17.55 -4.40
CA LEU A 242 3.39 -16.82 -4.90
C LEU A 242 4.22 -17.70 -5.85
N ASN A 243 4.44 -18.96 -5.50
CA ASN A 243 5.10 -19.94 -6.38
C ASN A 243 4.37 -20.11 -7.72
N GLN A 244 3.03 -20.24 -7.67
CA GLN A 244 2.21 -20.32 -8.87
C GLN A 244 2.39 -19.07 -9.74
N LEU A 245 2.24 -17.88 -9.14
CA LEU A 245 2.28 -16.61 -9.85
C LEU A 245 3.66 -16.35 -10.47
N ILE A 246 4.75 -16.64 -9.76
CA ILE A 246 6.11 -16.49 -10.30
C ILE A 246 6.33 -17.48 -11.45
N ARG A 247 5.83 -18.71 -11.34
CA ARG A 247 5.95 -19.70 -12.41
C ARG A 247 5.27 -19.26 -13.69
N GLU A 248 4.06 -18.70 -13.56
CA GLU A 248 3.21 -18.30 -14.69
C GLU A 248 3.59 -16.93 -15.27
N HIS A 249 3.93 -15.95 -14.43
CA HIS A 249 4.06 -14.53 -14.78
C HIS A 249 5.42 -13.91 -14.42
N GLY A 250 6.38 -14.72 -13.96
CA GLY A 250 7.68 -14.26 -13.48
C GLY A 250 8.51 -13.56 -14.55
N LEU A 251 9.00 -12.37 -14.21
CA LEU A 251 9.84 -11.52 -15.04
C LEU A 251 11.33 -11.84 -14.83
N SER A 252 12.11 -11.82 -15.91
CA SER A 252 13.57 -12.05 -15.90
C SER A 252 14.37 -10.82 -16.36
N ASN A 253 13.76 -9.63 -16.38
CA ASN A 253 14.35 -8.41 -16.93
C ASN A 253 15.31 -7.67 -15.97
N HIS A 254 15.67 -8.30 -14.84
CA HIS A 254 16.56 -7.75 -13.80
C HIS A 254 16.13 -6.41 -13.16
N LYS A 255 14.84 -6.07 -13.19
CA LYS A 255 14.29 -4.87 -12.53
C LYS A 255 13.70 -5.12 -11.13
N PHE A 256 14.07 -6.23 -10.50
CA PHE A 256 13.75 -6.47 -9.09
C PHE A 256 14.47 -5.44 -8.21
N GLY A 257 13.74 -4.79 -7.31
CA GLY A 257 14.21 -3.70 -6.45
C GLY A 257 14.47 -2.38 -7.18
N HIS A 258 14.18 -2.27 -8.49
CA HIS A 258 14.57 -1.12 -9.30
C HIS A 258 13.51 -0.73 -10.33
N TYR A 259 12.96 0.48 -10.19
CA TYR A 259 12.29 1.18 -11.29
C TYR A 259 12.72 2.65 -11.24
N ILE A 260 13.80 2.97 -11.96
CA ILE A 260 14.21 4.34 -12.29
C ILE A 260 14.24 4.44 -13.82
#